data_AF-A0A357J3N8-F1
#
_entry.id   AF-A0A357J3N8-F1
#
_cell.length_a   1.000
_cell.length_b   1.000
_cell.length_c   1.000
_cell.angle_alpha   90.00
_cell.angle_beta   90.00
_cell.angle_gamma   90.00
#
_symmetry.space_group_name_H-M   'P 1'
#
loop_
_entity.id
_entity.type
_entity.pdbx_description
1 polymer ?
#
loop_
_entity_poly.entity_id
_entity_poly.type
_entity_poly.pdbx_seq_one_letter_code
_entity_poly.pdbx_strand_id
1 'polypeptide(L)'
;MDHHLLEFLEKFPELQKAYESETFTYSVRNKEITQRIQYESLSGLQIPRVALPATENWSELSRFYYLENLPGNFPFTAGVFPFRKQDEDPTRMFAGEGGPERTNQRFHYLCNREQTEETTHPVARLSTAFDSVTLYGENPDRRPDIYGKIGNSGVSVPTLDDCKRLYSGFDLSSPLTSVSMTINGPAPAILAMFFNTAIDQNVEKYLRSEGKLNQALETIRSKWEDRGLPAPGYEAELPSGHDGTGLLLGISGDQLVEPEVYQRIKQETL
;
A
#
# COMPACT_ATOMS: atom_id res chain seq x y z
N MET A 1 -32.85 -31.32 -4.54
CA MET A 1 -32.11 -30.22 -5.16
C MET A 1 -31.65 -29.30 -4.05
N ASP A 2 -30.39 -28.86 -4.08
CA ASP A 2 -29.85 -27.94 -3.09
C ASP A 2 -30.67 -26.63 -3.07
N HIS A 3 -30.94 -26.08 -1.87
CA HIS A 3 -31.79 -24.90 -1.71
C HIS A 3 -31.17 -23.68 -2.37
N HIS A 4 -29.84 -23.49 -2.21
CA HIS A 4 -29.16 -22.34 -2.79
C HIS A 4 -29.09 -22.40 -4.31
N LEU A 5 -28.86 -23.61 -4.85
CA LEU A 5 -28.96 -23.83 -6.30
C LEU A 5 -30.37 -23.54 -6.82
N LEU A 6 -31.40 -24.06 -6.15
CA LEU A 6 -32.79 -23.83 -6.57
C LEU A 6 -33.12 -22.33 -6.59
N GLU A 7 -32.74 -21.61 -5.53
CA GLU A 7 -32.93 -20.17 -5.44
C GLU A 7 -32.17 -19.43 -6.55
N PHE A 8 -30.93 -19.83 -6.85
CA PHE A 8 -30.16 -19.27 -7.96
C PHE A 8 -30.86 -19.51 -9.30
N LEU A 9 -31.32 -20.73 -9.57
CA LEU A 9 -31.99 -21.09 -10.82
C LEU A 9 -33.32 -20.34 -11.00
N GLU A 10 -34.12 -20.21 -9.95
CA GLU A 10 -35.39 -19.46 -9.97
C GLU A 10 -35.16 -17.96 -10.17
N LYS A 11 -34.12 -17.39 -9.55
CA LYS A 11 -33.80 -15.96 -9.64
C LYS A 11 -32.89 -15.60 -10.81
N PHE A 12 -32.36 -16.57 -11.55
CA PHE A 12 -31.42 -16.31 -12.66
C PHE A 12 -31.98 -15.33 -13.71
N PRO A 13 -33.27 -15.38 -14.13
CA PRO A 13 -33.82 -14.40 -15.07
C PRO A 13 -33.85 -12.97 -14.51
N GLU A 14 -34.06 -12.79 -13.20
CA GLU A 14 -34.01 -11.48 -12.55
C GLU A 14 -32.56 -10.97 -12.46
N LEU A 15 -31.64 -11.88 -12.15
CA LEU A 15 -30.21 -11.61 -12.09
C LEU A 15 -29.69 -11.16 -13.46
N GLN A 16 -30.07 -11.84 -14.54
CA GLN A 16 -29.70 -11.46 -15.90
C GLN A 16 -30.12 -10.03 -16.22
N LYS A 17 -31.38 -9.66 -15.93
CA LYS A 17 -31.87 -8.29 -16.12
C LYS A 17 -31.10 -7.27 -15.27
N ALA A 18 -30.72 -7.62 -14.05
CA ALA A 18 -29.93 -6.74 -13.19
C ALA A 18 -28.53 -6.47 -13.78
N TYR A 19 -27.89 -7.48 -14.36
CA TYR A 19 -26.57 -7.34 -15.02
C TYR A 19 -26.63 -6.74 -16.43
N GLU A 20 -27.82 -6.64 -17.04
CA GLU A 20 -28.06 -5.90 -18.28
C GLU A 20 -28.34 -4.40 -18.07
N SER A 21 -28.48 -3.96 -16.82
CA SER A 21 -28.69 -2.55 -16.49
C SER A 21 -27.39 -1.73 -16.60
N GLU A 22 -27.51 -0.40 -16.66
CA GLU A 22 -26.33 0.48 -16.72
C GLU A 22 -25.53 0.49 -15.41
N THR A 23 -26.20 0.32 -14.26
CA THR A 23 -25.60 0.41 -12.92
C THR A 23 -26.03 -0.74 -12.03
N PHE A 24 -25.11 -1.22 -11.19
CA PHE A 24 -25.38 -2.26 -10.20
C PHE A 24 -25.04 -1.76 -8.81
N THR A 25 -25.93 -2.01 -7.84
CA THR A 25 -25.73 -1.66 -6.44
C THR A 25 -25.55 -2.92 -5.61
N TYR A 26 -24.47 -2.97 -4.83
CA TYR A 26 -24.21 -4.07 -3.91
C TYR A 26 -23.76 -3.54 -2.55
N SER A 27 -24.00 -4.32 -1.49
CA SER A 27 -23.67 -3.92 -0.12
C SER A 27 -22.35 -4.57 0.34
N VAL A 28 -21.45 -3.77 0.89
CA VAL A 28 -20.21 -4.22 1.54
C VAL A 28 -20.10 -3.58 2.91
N ARG A 29 -20.10 -4.39 3.98
CA ARG A 29 -19.91 -3.93 5.37
C ARG A 29 -20.81 -2.72 5.71
N ASN A 30 -22.10 -2.79 5.35
CA ASN A 30 -23.12 -1.75 5.53
C ASN A 30 -22.97 -0.49 4.67
N LYS A 31 -22.15 -0.52 3.62
CA LYS A 31 -22.07 0.53 2.61
C LYS A 31 -22.68 0.04 1.31
N GLU A 32 -23.58 0.82 0.73
CA GLU A 32 -24.05 0.58 -0.64
C GLU A 32 -23.05 1.17 -1.62
N ILE A 33 -22.62 0.35 -2.57
CA ILE A 33 -21.70 0.73 -3.63
C ILE A 33 -22.45 0.58 -4.94
N THR A 34 -22.74 1.70 -5.59
CA THR A 34 -23.32 1.75 -6.92
C THR A 34 -22.21 1.97 -7.94
N GLN A 35 -22.15 1.11 -8.96
CA GLN A 35 -21.15 1.21 -10.02
C GLN A 35 -21.78 1.08 -11.39
N ARG A 36 -21.23 1.81 -12.37
CA ARG A 36 -21.56 1.60 -13.78
C ARG A 36 -20.97 0.29 -14.28
N ILE A 37 -21.82 -0.60 -14.79
CA ILE A 37 -21.47 -1.96 -15.22
C ILE A 37 -21.52 -2.14 -16.74
N GLN A 38 -21.75 -1.07 -17.49
CA GLN A 38 -21.63 -1.04 -18.95
C GLN A 38 -20.58 -0.02 -19.38
N TYR A 39 -19.80 -0.39 -20.39
CA TYR A 39 -18.85 0.50 -21.05
C TYR A 39 -19.22 0.65 -22.53
N GLU A 40 -19.27 1.89 -23.00
CA GLU A 40 -19.52 2.17 -24.40
C GLU A 40 -18.19 2.17 -25.17
N SER A 41 -18.08 1.27 -26.15
CA SER A 41 -16.93 1.23 -27.06
C SER A 41 -16.93 2.40 -28.04
N LEU A 42 -15.80 2.63 -28.72
CA LEU A 42 -15.67 3.64 -29.78
C LEU A 42 -16.70 3.50 -30.92
N SER A 43 -17.25 2.31 -31.13
CA SER A 43 -18.29 2.04 -32.13
C SER A 43 -19.73 2.15 -31.59
N GLY A 44 -19.91 2.60 -30.34
CA GLY A 44 -21.23 2.75 -29.70
C GLY A 44 -21.83 1.45 -29.14
N LEU A 45 -21.09 0.33 -29.13
CA LEU A 45 -21.57 -0.91 -28.51
C LEU A 45 -21.47 -0.79 -26.98
N GLN A 46 -22.58 -1.11 -26.29
CA GLN A 46 -22.60 -1.26 -24.83
C GLN A 46 -22.07 -2.63 -24.46
N ILE A 47 -20.90 -2.66 -23.80
CA ILE A 47 -20.21 -3.88 -23.39
C ILE A 47 -20.43 -4.06 -21.88
N PRO A 48 -21.04 -5.18 -21.43
CA PRO A 48 -21.20 -5.45 -20.01
C PRO A 48 -19.86 -5.78 -19.36
N ARG A 49 -19.63 -5.30 -18.13
CA ARG A 49 -18.44 -5.65 -17.34
C ARG A 49 -18.44 -7.12 -16.91
N VAL A 50 -19.62 -7.72 -16.75
CA VAL A 50 -19.82 -9.14 -16.45
C VAL A 50 -20.90 -9.67 -17.38
N ALA A 51 -20.54 -10.61 -18.25
CA ALA A 51 -21.48 -11.26 -19.17
C ALA A 51 -21.99 -12.57 -18.54
N LEU A 52 -23.31 -12.74 -18.51
CA LEU A 52 -23.94 -13.96 -18.00
C LEU A 52 -24.11 -15.02 -19.10
N PRO A 53 -24.21 -16.31 -18.74
CA PRO A 53 -24.54 -17.37 -19.69
C PRO A 53 -25.86 -17.10 -20.43
N ALA A 54 -25.85 -17.18 -21.75
CA ALA A 54 -27.04 -17.03 -22.60
C ALA A 54 -27.79 -18.37 -22.75
N THR A 55 -28.21 -18.96 -21.63
CA THR A 55 -28.90 -20.26 -21.60
C THR A 55 -29.99 -20.28 -20.53
N GLU A 56 -31.11 -20.93 -20.83
CA GLU A 56 -32.19 -21.20 -19.88
C GLU A 56 -32.12 -22.64 -19.34
N ASN A 57 -31.14 -23.44 -19.81
CA ASN A 57 -31.02 -24.84 -19.43
C ASN A 57 -30.50 -24.95 -17.98
N TRP A 58 -31.36 -25.45 -17.08
CA TRP A 58 -31.02 -25.62 -15.66
C TRP A 58 -29.80 -26.51 -15.44
N SER A 59 -29.53 -27.48 -16.32
CA SER A 59 -28.33 -28.31 -16.21
C SER A 59 -27.05 -27.51 -16.47
N GLU A 60 -27.08 -26.58 -17.44
CA GLU A 60 -25.94 -25.72 -17.76
C GLU A 60 -25.75 -24.67 -16.67
N LEU A 61 -26.84 -24.05 -16.21
CA LEU A 61 -26.84 -23.08 -15.12
C LEU A 61 -26.36 -23.71 -13.80
N SER A 62 -26.75 -24.95 -13.50
CA SER A 62 -26.26 -25.66 -12.31
C SER A 62 -24.76 -25.92 -12.37
N ARG A 63 -24.25 -26.26 -13.56
CA ARG A 63 -22.81 -26.45 -13.76
C ARG A 63 -22.06 -25.13 -13.61
N PHE A 64 -22.58 -24.06 -14.20
CA PHE A 64 -22.03 -22.71 -14.03
C PHE A 64 -21.99 -22.29 -12.56
N TYR A 65 -23.09 -22.45 -11.84
CA TYR A 65 -23.24 -22.10 -10.42
C TYR A 65 -22.16 -22.75 -9.54
N TYR A 66 -21.89 -24.04 -9.73
CA TYR A 66 -20.93 -24.75 -8.88
C TYR A 66 -19.46 -24.60 -9.31
N LEU A 67 -19.18 -24.45 -10.60
CA LEU A 67 -17.80 -24.46 -11.10
C LEU A 67 -17.19 -23.06 -11.25
N GLU A 68 -18.00 -22.07 -11.66
CA GLU A 68 -17.48 -20.78 -12.11
C GLU A 68 -18.13 -19.62 -11.35
N ASN A 69 -19.46 -19.61 -11.35
CA ASN A 69 -20.34 -18.60 -10.78
C ASN A 69 -19.98 -17.15 -11.17
N LEU A 70 -20.79 -16.20 -10.71
CA LEU A 70 -20.51 -14.78 -10.84
C LEU A 70 -19.35 -14.36 -9.94
N PRO A 71 -18.54 -13.35 -10.34
CA PRO A 71 -17.56 -12.75 -9.45
C PRO A 71 -18.18 -12.36 -8.10
N GLY A 72 -17.44 -12.54 -7.00
CA GLY A 72 -17.94 -12.29 -5.65
C GLY A 72 -18.85 -13.38 -5.08
N ASN A 73 -19.07 -14.48 -5.81
CA ASN A 73 -19.85 -15.64 -5.34
C ASN A 73 -19.00 -16.91 -5.37
N PHE A 74 -19.23 -17.82 -4.42
CA PHE A 74 -18.54 -19.11 -4.38
C PHE A 74 -18.74 -19.88 -5.70
N PRO A 75 -17.70 -20.54 -6.27
CA PRO A 75 -16.35 -20.77 -5.72
C PRO A 75 -15.33 -19.64 -6.00
N PHE A 76 -15.80 -18.45 -6.39
CA PHE A 76 -15.00 -17.25 -6.67
C PHE A 76 -14.05 -17.40 -7.85
N THR A 77 -14.33 -18.33 -8.77
CA THR A 77 -13.50 -18.60 -9.95
C THR A 77 -13.31 -17.34 -10.81
N ALA A 78 -14.37 -16.54 -10.97
CA ALA A 78 -14.32 -15.29 -11.74
C ALA A 78 -13.83 -14.07 -10.92
N GLY A 79 -13.52 -14.25 -9.63
CA GLY A 79 -13.00 -13.21 -8.74
C GLY A 79 -13.69 -13.20 -7.37
N VAL A 80 -12.97 -12.70 -6.37
CA VAL A 80 -13.48 -12.60 -4.98
C VAL A 80 -14.38 -11.39 -4.73
N PHE A 81 -14.43 -10.44 -5.67
CA PHE A 81 -15.28 -9.26 -5.59
C PHE A 81 -16.28 -9.24 -6.75
N PRO A 82 -17.51 -8.70 -6.57
CA PRO A 82 -18.50 -8.59 -7.64
C PRO A 82 -18.02 -7.77 -8.83
N PHE A 83 -17.31 -6.67 -8.56
CA PHE A 83 -16.70 -5.80 -9.55
C PHE A 83 -15.31 -5.37 -9.10
N ARG A 84 -14.44 -5.03 -10.06
CA ARG A 84 -13.14 -4.42 -9.77
C ARG A 84 -13.35 -3.01 -9.21
N LYS A 85 -12.46 -2.54 -8.34
CA LYS A 85 -12.46 -1.13 -7.91
C LYS A 85 -12.22 -0.23 -9.13
N GLN A 86 -12.92 0.90 -9.17
CA GLN A 86 -12.79 1.87 -10.26
C GLN A 86 -11.68 2.89 -9.97
N ASP A 87 -11.49 3.24 -8.70
CA ASP A 87 -10.60 4.34 -8.28
C ASP A 87 -9.17 3.89 -7.93
N GLU A 88 -8.86 2.61 -8.11
CA GLU A 88 -7.56 2.06 -7.70
C GLU A 88 -7.06 1.03 -8.72
N ASP A 89 -6.04 1.41 -9.51
CA ASP A 89 -5.36 0.50 -10.42
C ASP A 89 -4.63 -0.60 -9.62
N PRO A 90 -4.66 -1.87 -10.09
CA PRO A 90 -3.96 -2.95 -9.41
C PRO A 90 -2.43 -2.82 -9.44
N THR A 91 -1.88 -2.02 -10.35
CA THR A 91 -0.44 -1.85 -10.57
C THR A 91 0.27 -1.54 -9.25
N ARG A 92 1.39 -2.22 -9.08
CA ARG A 92 2.26 -2.08 -7.93
C ARG A 92 3.69 -2.32 -8.39
N MET A 93 4.40 -1.23 -8.65
CA MET A 93 5.72 -1.31 -9.26
C MET A 93 6.79 -1.69 -8.22
N PHE A 94 7.59 -2.69 -8.57
CA PHE A 94 8.68 -3.19 -7.73
C PHE A 94 9.92 -2.31 -7.89
N ALA A 95 10.47 -1.81 -6.78
CA ALA A 95 11.65 -0.93 -6.78
C ALA A 95 12.56 -1.17 -5.57
N GLY A 96 13.86 -1.00 -5.80
CA GLY A 96 14.91 -1.12 -4.79
C GLY A 96 16.28 -1.12 -5.46
N GLU A 97 17.08 -0.10 -5.19
CA GLU A 97 18.46 0.01 -5.66
C GLU A 97 19.23 1.02 -4.80
N GLY A 98 20.45 0.66 -4.39
CA GLY A 98 21.35 1.54 -3.66
C GLY A 98 20.87 1.83 -2.24
N GLY A 99 21.04 3.09 -1.82
CA GLY A 99 20.58 3.58 -0.52
C GLY A 99 19.09 3.92 -0.49
N PRO A 100 18.55 4.18 0.71
CA PRO A 100 17.13 4.45 0.89
C PRO A 100 16.64 5.68 0.11
N GLU A 101 17.41 6.76 0.03
CA GLU A 101 17.02 7.98 -0.70
C GLU A 101 16.88 7.76 -2.21
N ARG A 102 17.75 6.94 -2.81
CA ARG A 102 17.66 6.61 -4.24
C ARG A 102 16.39 5.80 -4.54
N THR A 103 16.07 4.85 -3.66
CA THR A 103 14.84 4.06 -3.79
C THR A 103 13.60 4.90 -3.48
N ASN A 104 13.66 5.82 -2.50
CA ASN A 104 12.61 6.79 -2.23
C ASN A 104 12.34 7.68 -3.45
N GLN A 105 13.38 8.22 -4.08
CA GLN A 105 13.25 8.97 -5.34
C GLN A 105 12.55 8.15 -6.44
N ARG A 106 12.88 6.86 -6.55
CA ARG A 106 12.24 5.95 -7.49
C ARG A 106 10.76 5.72 -7.14
N PHE A 107 10.40 5.58 -5.87
CA PHE A 107 9.00 5.47 -5.44
C PHE A 107 8.20 6.72 -5.79
N HIS A 108 8.71 7.91 -5.50
CA HIS A 108 8.04 9.18 -5.84
C HIS A 108 7.86 9.32 -7.36
N TYR A 109 8.88 8.96 -8.13
CA TYR A 109 8.77 8.92 -9.58
C TYR A 109 7.68 7.96 -10.09
N LEU A 110 7.59 6.76 -9.52
CA LEU A 110 6.60 5.75 -9.93
C LEU A 110 5.18 6.19 -9.58
N CYS A 111 4.94 6.64 -8.35
CA CYS A 111 3.62 7.10 -7.92
C CYS A 111 3.15 8.34 -8.69
N ASN A 112 4.05 9.27 -9.05
CA ASN A 112 3.69 10.43 -9.87
C ASN A 112 3.31 10.04 -11.30
N ARG A 113 3.91 8.98 -11.87
CA ARG A 113 3.58 8.51 -13.24
C ARG A 113 2.31 7.67 -13.31
N GLU A 114 1.93 7.03 -12.20
CA GLU A 114 0.69 6.25 -12.10
C GLU A 114 -0.55 7.16 -11.96
N GLN A 115 -0.38 8.46 -11.68
CA GLN A 115 -1.49 9.42 -11.72
C GLN A 115 -1.91 9.66 -13.17
N THR A 116 -3.05 9.10 -13.57
CA THR A 116 -3.73 9.37 -14.84
C THR A 116 -4.84 10.40 -14.65
N GLU A 117 -5.36 10.97 -15.75
CA GLU A 117 -6.54 11.86 -15.72
C GLU A 117 -7.78 11.20 -15.10
N GLU A 118 -7.82 9.86 -15.04
CA GLU A 118 -8.90 9.06 -14.46
C GLU A 118 -8.69 8.75 -12.95
N THR A 119 -7.54 9.11 -12.39
CA THR A 119 -7.20 8.84 -10.99
C THR A 119 -7.75 9.93 -10.08
N THR A 120 -8.88 9.67 -9.42
CA THR A 120 -9.57 10.65 -8.55
C THR A 120 -8.75 11.05 -7.31
N HIS A 121 -7.89 10.15 -6.80
CA HIS A 121 -7.02 10.40 -5.65
C HIS A 121 -5.63 9.77 -5.85
N PRO A 122 -4.53 10.42 -5.46
CA PRO A 122 -3.21 9.83 -5.54
C PRO A 122 -3.11 8.61 -4.62
N VAL A 123 -3.06 7.41 -5.19
CA VAL A 123 -2.87 6.15 -4.46
C VAL A 123 -1.39 5.77 -4.51
N ALA A 124 -0.77 5.55 -3.35
CA ALA A 124 0.62 5.10 -3.26
C ALA A 124 0.67 3.58 -3.04
N ARG A 125 1.01 2.82 -4.09
CA ARG A 125 1.15 1.36 -4.03
C ARG A 125 2.61 0.96 -4.19
N LEU A 126 3.36 1.02 -3.09
CA LEU A 126 4.80 0.75 -3.10
C LEU A 126 5.09 -0.76 -3.05
N SER A 127 6.15 -1.21 -3.71
CA SER A 127 6.69 -2.56 -3.52
C SER A 127 8.20 -2.54 -3.47
N THR A 128 8.75 -2.98 -2.33
CA THR A 128 10.14 -2.79 -1.95
C THR A 128 10.95 -4.06 -2.18
N ALA A 129 12.06 -3.93 -2.92
CA ALA A 129 13.07 -4.96 -3.10
C ALA A 129 14.30 -4.65 -2.22
N PHE A 130 14.69 -5.55 -1.32
CA PHE A 130 15.87 -5.38 -0.47
C PHE A 130 17.12 -6.01 -1.07
N ASP A 131 18.28 -5.45 -0.78
CA ASP A 131 19.56 -6.00 -1.23
C ASP A 131 19.88 -7.33 -0.53
N SER A 132 20.85 -8.07 -1.06
CA SER A 132 21.18 -9.39 -0.50
C SER A 132 21.69 -9.33 0.95
N VAL A 133 22.29 -8.22 1.38
CA VAL A 133 22.79 -8.07 2.76
C VAL A 133 21.61 -7.97 3.74
N THR A 134 20.64 -7.09 3.43
CA THR A 134 19.40 -6.93 4.19
C THR A 134 18.54 -8.20 4.15
N LEU A 135 18.45 -8.89 3.01
CA LEU A 135 17.68 -10.13 2.87
C LEU A 135 18.15 -11.24 3.81
N TYR A 136 19.42 -11.23 4.22
CA TYR A 136 20.01 -12.19 5.14
C TYR A 136 20.14 -11.66 6.58
N GLY A 137 19.68 -10.44 6.87
CA GLY A 137 19.68 -9.86 8.20
C GLY A 137 21.06 -9.43 8.69
N GLU A 138 21.98 -9.17 7.76
CA GLU A 138 23.33 -8.70 8.06
C GLU A 138 23.42 -7.19 7.95
N ASN A 139 24.42 -6.61 8.63
CA ASN A 139 24.74 -5.19 8.46
C ASN A 139 25.74 -4.99 7.32
N PRO A 140 25.73 -3.83 6.63
CA PRO A 140 26.77 -3.47 5.68
C PRO A 140 28.13 -3.41 6.37
N ASP A 141 29.16 -3.94 5.70
CA ASP A 141 30.53 -4.01 6.20
C ASP A 141 31.52 -3.75 5.05
N ARG A 142 32.73 -3.29 5.39
CA ARG A 142 33.88 -3.17 4.48
C ARG A 142 34.43 -4.52 4.04
N ARG A 143 34.08 -5.62 4.73
CA ARG A 143 34.49 -6.98 4.35
C ARG A 143 34.09 -7.27 2.90
N PRO A 144 35.00 -7.70 2.01
CA PRO A 144 34.73 -7.75 0.56
C PRO A 144 33.55 -8.62 0.12
N ASP A 145 33.23 -9.67 0.87
CA ASP A 145 32.10 -10.58 0.64
C ASP A 145 30.73 -9.94 0.90
N ILE A 146 30.70 -8.86 1.68
CA ILE A 146 29.52 -8.02 1.98
C ILE A 146 29.57 -6.76 1.12
N TYR A 147 30.69 -6.02 1.14
CA TYR A 147 30.80 -4.69 0.55
C TYR A 147 30.34 -4.62 -0.92
N GLY A 148 30.74 -5.60 -1.73
CA GLY A 148 30.37 -5.65 -3.15
C GLY A 148 28.90 -5.95 -3.44
N LYS A 149 28.09 -6.21 -2.40
CA LYS A 149 26.66 -6.57 -2.53
C LYS A 149 25.72 -5.51 -1.96
N ILE A 150 26.24 -4.54 -1.21
CA ILE A 150 25.45 -3.49 -0.55
C ILE A 150 24.73 -2.67 -1.61
N GLY A 151 23.40 -2.58 -1.51
CA GLY A 151 22.55 -1.82 -2.43
C GLY A 151 22.47 -2.39 -3.86
N ASN A 152 23.04 -3.57 -4.11
CA ASN A 152 22.91 -4.26 -5.38
C ASN A 152 21.67 -5.18 -5.36
N SER A 153 20.91 -5.17 -6.46
CA SER A 153 19.67 -5.94 -6.61
C SER A 153 18.56 -5.60 -5.61
N GLY A 154 18.67 -4.49 -4.89
CA GLY A 154 17.69 -4.02 -3.93
C GLY A 154 18.24 -2.85 -3.10
N VAL A 155 17.40 -2.31 -2.22
CA VAL A 155 17.78 -1.25 -1.28
C VAL A 155 18.46 -1.82 -0.04
N SER A 156 19.52 -1.16 0.44
CA SER A 156 20.19 -1.49 1.71
C SER A 156 19.50 -0.75 2.87
N VAL A 157 18.93 -1.50 3.84
CA VAL A 157 18.17 -0.93 4.98
C VAL A 157 18.63 -1.58 6.30
N PRO A 158 19.78 -1.17 6.86
CA PRO A 158 20.30 -1.74 8.10
C PRO A 158 19.69 -1.12 9.37
N THR A 159 19.14 0.10 9.31
CA THR A 159 18.62 0.79 10.49
C THR A 159 17.20 1.30 10.33
N LEU A 160 16.58 1.69 11.45
CA LEU A 160 15.30 2.38 11.46
C LEU A 160 15.35 3.70 10.66
N ASP A 161 16.44 4.46 10.74
CA ASP A 161 16.57 5.72 10.00
C ASP A 161 16.60 5.50 8.48
N ASP A 162 17.17 4.38 8.03
CA ASP A 162 17.12 3.99 6.61
C ASP A 162 15.69 3.65 6.18
N CYS A 163 14.92 2.97 7.04
CA CYS A 163 13.50 2.71 6.79
C CYS A 163 12.68 4.02 6.74
N LYS A 164 12.99 4.99 7.61
CA LYS A 164 12.38 6.33 7.59
C LYS A 164 12.67 7.07 6.29
N ARG A 165 13.93 7.15 5.87
CA ARG A 165 14.33 7.75 4.58
C ARG A 165 13.67 7.05 3.40
N LEU A 166 13.57 5.72 3.44
CA LEU A 166 13.00 4.93 2.36
C LEU A 166 11.53 5.30 2.09
N TYR A 167 10.76 5.56 3.14
CA TYR A 167 9.33 5.84 3.05
C TYR A 167 8.94 7.30 3.38
N SER A 168 9.92 8.21 3.46
CA SER A 168 9.65 9.62 3.70
C SER A 168 8.85 10.24 2.53
N GLY A 169 7.98 11.19 2.86
CA GLY A 169 7.05 11.79 1.90
C GLY A 169 5.86 10.91 1.50
N PHE A 170 5.70 9.72 2.06
CA PHE A 170 4.51 8.89 1.93
C PHE A 170 3.82 8.74 3.28
N ASP A 171 2.55 9.13 3.40
CA ASP A 171 1.77 8.90 4.61
C ASP A 171 1.44 7.41 4.76
N LEU A 172 2.19 6.69 5.60
CA LEU A 172 2.04 5.24 5.79
C LEU A 172 0.74 4.85 6.52
N SER A 173 0.11 5.79 7.22
CA SER A 173 -1.18 5.62 7.90
C SER A 173 -2.39 5.98 7.04
N SER A 174 -2.17 6.50 5.83
CA SER A 174 -3.25 6.86 4.91
C SER A 174 -3.93 5.59 4.36
N PRO A 175 -5.28 5.57 4.24
CA PRO A 175 -5.99 4.46 3.58
C PRO A 175 -5.69 4.36 2.07
N LEU A 176 -5.04 5.38 1.50
CA LEU A 176 -4.61 5.44 0.09
C LEU A 176 -3.15 5.03 -0.10
N THR A 177 -2.44 4.68 0.97
CA THR A 177 -1.05 4.23 0.91
C THR A 177 -0.96 2.77 1.33
N SER A 178 -0.29 1.96 0.53
CA SER A 178 -0.01 0.56 0.86
C SER A 178 1.40 0.19 0.43
N VAL A 179 2.15 -0.41 1.35
CA VAL A 179 3.54 -0.80 1.12
C VAL A 179 3.65 -2.32 1.17
N SER A 180 4.17 -2.90 0.08
CA SER A 180 4.61 -4.29 0.03
C SER A 180 6.11 -4.34 0.23
N MET A 181 6.58 -5.30 1.02
CA MET A 181 8.00 -5.51 1.33
C MET A 181 8.35 -6.97 1.08
N THR A 182 9.21 -7.24 0.10
CA THR A 182 9.61 -8.62 -0.24
C THR A 182 10.79 -9.05 0.63
N ILE A 183 10.49 -9.56 1.83
CA ILE A 183 11.48 -9.98 2.83
C ILE A 183 11.06 -11.30 3.48
N ASN A 184 12.03 -12.16 3.82
CA ASN A 184 11.78 -13.48 4.41
C ASN A 184 12.44 -13.62 5.80
N GLY A 185 13.72 -14.01 5.87
CA GLY A 185 14.41 -14.33 7.12
C GLY A 185 14.29 -13.25 8.20
N PRO A 186 14.72 -12.00 7.95
CA PRO A 186 14.63 -10.91 8.90
C PRO A 186 13.30 -10.13 8.81
N ALA A 187 12.24 -10.73 8.25
CA ALA A 187 10.94 -10.07 8.11
C ALA A 187 10.40 -9.48 9.44
N PRO A 188 10.51 -10.14 10.61
CA PRO A 188 10.06 -9.54 11.87
C PRO A 188 10.81 -8.25 12.24
N ALA A 189 12.11 -8.17 11.94
CA ALA A 189 12.93 -7.00 12.23
C ALA A 189 12.57 -5.84 11.29
N ILE A 190 12.46 -6.10 9.99
CA ILE A 190 12.04 -5.10 8.99
C ILE A 190 10.60 -4.63 9.25
N LEU A 191 9.70 -5.53 9.65
CA LEU A 191 8.33 -5.17 10.04
C LEU A 191 8.31 -4.26 11.28
N ALA A 192 9.15 -4.55 12.28
CA ALA A 192 9.29 -3.68 13.45
C ALA A 192 9.83 -2.29 13.06
N MET A 193 10.81 -2.21 12.14
CA MET A 193 11.28 -0.94 11.59
C MET A 193 10.15 -0.20 10.87
N PHE A 194 9.39 -0.89 10.01
CA PHE A 194 8.26 -0.30 9.28
C PHE A 194 7.18 0.27 10.21
N PHE A 195 6.79 -0.48 11.25
CA PHE A 195 5.83 0.02 12.24
C PHE A 195 6.36 1.24 12.99
N ASN A 196 7.61 1.23 13.42
CA ASN A 196 8.19 2.40 14.09
C ASN A 196 8.30 3.60 13.14
N THR A 197 8.60 3.39 11.85
CA THR A 197 8.57 4.45 10.84
C THR A 197 7.17 5.07 10.73
N ALA A 198 6.11 4.25 10.64
CA ALA A 198 4.74 4.75 10.56
C ALA A 198 4.30 5.49 11.84
N ILE A 199 4.69 4.98 13.01
CA ILE A 199 4.41 5.65 14.30
C ILE A 199 5.17 6.99 14.37
N ASP A 200 6.45 7.00 14.02
CA ASP A 200 7.28 8.20 14.08
C ASP A 200 6.81 9.27 13.07
N GLN A 201 6.26 8.88 11.92
CA GLN A 201 5.55 9.82 11.03
C GLN A 201 4.36 10.49 11.72
N ASN A 202 3.56 9.74 12.49
CA ASN A 202 2.41 10.30 13.21
C ASN A 202 2.83 11.10 14.46
N VAL A 203 3.94 10.75 15.10
CA VAL A 203 4.58 11.60 16.11
C VAL A 203 5.02 12.93 15.50
N GLU A 204 5.61 12.91 14.29
CA GLU A 204 5.97 14.13 13.56
C GLU A 204 4.74 15.00 13.27
N LYS A 205 3.64 14.40 12.79
CA LYS A 205 2.37 15.11 12.54
C LYS A 205 1.84 15.76 13.82
N TYR A 206 1.88 15.04 14.95
CA TYR A 206 1.48 15.58 16.25
C TYR A 206 2.36 16.76 16.69
N LEU A 207 3.69 16.61 16.60
CA LEU A 207 4.63 17.68 16.94
C LEU A 207 4.44 18.92 16.04
N ARG A 208 4.09 18.73 14.76
CA ARG A 208 3.72 19.82 13.84
C ARG A 208 2.44 20.51 14.27
N SER A 209 1.38 19.76 14.59
CA SER A 209 0.10 20.35 15.02
C SER A 209 0.20 21.12 16.34
N GLU A 210 1.13 20.71 17.20
CA GLU A 210 1.40 21.35 18.50
C GLU A 210 2.42 22.50 18.42
N GLY A 211 3.01 22.76 17.25
CA GLY A 211 4.09 23.75 17.09
C GLY A 211 5.41 23.37 17.78
N LYS A 212 5.59 22.10 18.15
CA LYS A 212 6.75 21.56 18.89
C LYS A 212 7.83 20.94 18.00
N LEU A 213 7.61 20.88 16.68
CA LEU A 213 8.56 20.26 15.74
C LEU A 213 9.98 20.87 15.84
N ASN A 214 10.11 22.19 15.87
CA ASN A 214 11.42 22.84 15.94
C ASN A 214 12.18 22.49 17.24
N GLN A 215 11.46 22.37 18.37
CA GLN A 215 12.04 21.94 19.64
C GLN A 215 12.52 20.48 19.57
N ALA A 216 11.74 19.60 18.92
CA ALA A 216 12.13 18.21 18.71
C ALA A 216 13.39 18.10 17.83
N LEU A 217 13.46 18.87 16.73
CA LEU A 217 14.64 18.91 15.86
C LEU A 217 15.88 19.42 16.58
N GLU A 218 15.74 20.43 17.45
CA GLU A 218 16.84 20.93 18.28
C GLU A 218 17.30 19.87 19.31
N THR A 219 16.34 19.14 19.91
CA THR A 219 16.64 18.03 20.82
C THR A 219 17.44 16.92 20.11
N ILE A 220 17.07 16.60 18.87
CA ILE A 220 17.83 15.65 18.03
C ILE A 220 19.23 16.18 17.80
N ARG A 221 19.36 17.44 17.35
CA ARG A 221 20.66 18.05 17.06
C ARG A 221 21.57 18.02 18.28
N SER A 222 21.11 18.50 19.43
CA SER A 222 21.86 18.50 20.69
C SER A 222 22.29 17.08 21.10
N LYS A 223 21.41 16.08 20.98
CA LYS A 223 21.72 14.67 21.32
C LYS A 223 22.89 14.11 20.51
N TRP A 224 23.03 14.49 19.24
CA TRP A 224 24.12 14.04 18.39
C TRP A 224 25.39 14.89 18.56
N GLU A 225 25.24 16.21 18.74
CA GLU A 225 26.35 17.12 19.07
C GLU A 225 27.05 16.73 20.37
N ASP A 226 26.30 16.34 21.41
CA ASP A 226 26.84 15.84 22.68
C ASP A 226 27.71 14.57 22.51
N ARG A 227 27.50 13.84 21.40
CA ARG A 227 28.29 12.65 21.02
C ARG A 227 29.44 12.97 20.07
N GLY A 228 29.62 14.24 19.70
CA GLY A 228 30.59 14.67 18.69
C GLY A 228 30.26 14.18 17.28
N LEU A 229 28.98 13.92 16.99
CA LEU A 229 28.51 13.39 15.71
C LEU A 229 27.49 14.35 15.06
N PRO A 230 27.42 14.42 13.72
CA PRO A 230 26.37 15.18 13.05
C PRO A 230 25.02 14.48 13.24
N ALA A 231 23.95 15.28 13.36
CA ALA A 231 22.59 14.75 13.35
C ALA A 231 22.29 14.08 11.99
N PRO A 232 21.68 12.89 11.96
CA PRO A 232 21.28 12.23 10.72
C PRO A 232 20.32 13.10 9.91
N GLY A 233 20.55 13.14 8.60
CA GLY A 233 19.72 13.85 7.64
C GLY A 233 19.33 12.96 6.46
N TYR A 234 18.53 13.54 5.56
CA TYR A 234 18.28 12.97 4.24
C TYR A 234 19.45 13.38 3.33
N GLU A 235 20.19 12.41 2.77
CA GLU A 235 21.51 12.66 2.17
C GLU A 235 21.46 13.03 0.66
N ALA A 236 20.26 13.21 0.11
CA ALA A 236 20.04 13.58 -1.29
C ALA A 236 19.09 14.79 -1.44
N GLU A 237 18.87 15.26 -2.66
CA GLU A 237 17.79 16.20 -2.91
C GLU A 237 16.43 15.51 -2.74
N LEU A 238 15.48 16.19 -2.10
CA LEU A 238 14.13 15.66 -1.94
C LEU A 238 13.47 15.49 -3.33
N PRO A 239 12.89 14.32 -3.63
CA PRO A 239 12.28 14.08 -4.93
C PRO A 239 11.03 14.93 -5.14
N SER A 240 10.65 15.13 -6.40
CA SER A 240 9.41 15.83 -6.76
C SER A 240 8.19 15.14 -6.15
N GLY A 241 7.33 15.89 -5.48
CA GLY A 241 6.15 15.37 -4.77
C GLY A 241 6.41 15.01 -3.29
N HIS A 242 7.66 15.06 -2.82
CA HIS A 242 7.99 14.85 -1.42
C HIS A 242 7.57 16.05 -0.56
N ASP A 243 6.75 15.82 0.47
CA ASP A 243 6.16 16.87 1.32
C ASP A 243 7.03 17.29 2.53
N GLY A 244 8.16 16.62 2.72
CA GLY A 244 9.12 16.89 3.79
C GLY A 244 8.79 16.21 5.12
N THR A 245 7.83 15.27 5.12
CA THR A 245 7.45 14.47 6.28
C THR A 245 8.21 13.14 6.35
N GLY A 246 8.21 12.51 7.53
CA GLY A 246 8.85 11.22 7.77
C GLY A 246 10.37 11.31 7.96
N LEU A 247 10.86 12.49 8.38
CA LEU A 247 12.28 12.79 8.49
C LEU A 247 12.73 13.07 9.94
N LEU A 248 11.99 12.58 10.94
CA LEU A 248 12.48 12.47 12.32
C LEU A 248 13.56 11.38 12.43
N LEU A 249 14.78 11.70 12.00
CA LEU A 249 15.92 10.78 11.98
C LEU A 249 16.77 10.91 13.26
N GLY A 250 17.52 9.86 13.59
CA GLY A 250 18.48 9.83 14.69
C GLY A 250 17.87 9.69 16.08
N ILE A 251 16.55 9.51 16.16
CA ILE A 251 15.80 9.30 17.40
C ILE A 251 14.51 8.54 17.10
N SER A 252 14.01 7.76 18.06
CA SER A 252 12.68 7.17 17.98
C SER A 252 11.64 8.14 18.56
N GLY A 253 10.40 8.09 18.06
CA GLY A 253 9.35 9.03 18.43
C GLY A 253 8.97 9.02 19.92
N ASP A 254 9.15 7.90 20.61
CA ASP A 254 8.91 7.75 22.06
C ASP A 254 9.85 8.61 22.93
N GLN A 255 10.98 9.06 22.38
CA GLN A 255 11.91 9.97 23.06
C GLN A 255 11.59 11.45 22.80
N LEU A 256 10.60 11.76 21.95
CA LEU A 256 10.25 13.13 21.56
C LEU A 256 8.92 13.61 22.15
N VAL A 257 8.14 12.71 22.73
CA VAL A 257 6.84 13.03 23.34
C VAL A 257 6.67 12.26 24.64
N GLU A 258 5.74 12.71 25.49
CA GLU A 258 5.42 12.01 26.73
C GLU A 258 4.92 10.56 26.47
N PRO A 259 5.19 9.60 27.37
CA PRO A 259 4.83 8.19 27.18
C PRO A 259 3.35 7.97 26.86
N GLU A 260 2.44 8.69 27.52
CA GLU A 260 0.99 8.57 27.29
C GLU A 260 0.60 9.04 25.87
N VAL A 261 1.25 10.11 25.39
CA VAL A 261 1.04 10.63 24.04
C VAL A 261 1.55 9.65 23.00
N TYR A 262 2.74 9.09 23.20
CA TYR A 262 3.30 8.07 22.31
C TYR A 262 2.40 6.83 22.23
N GLN A 263 1.93 6.31 23.36
CA GLN A 263 1.06 5.13 23.38
C GLN A 263 -0.26 5.38 22.65
N ARG A 264 -0.86 6.56 22.81
CA ARG A 264 -2.06 6.94 22.06
C ARG A 264 -1.79 6.97 20.55
N ILE A 265 -0.74 7.67 20.11
CA ILE A 265 -0.38 7.75 18.68
C ILE A 265 -0.12 6.36 18.10
N LYS A 266 0.59 5.51 18.84
CA LYS A 266 0.87 4.12 18.44
C LYS A 266 -0.42 3.31 18.25
N GLN A 267 -1.39 3.45 19.16
CA GLN A 267 -2.70 2.77 19.05
C GLN A 267 -3.55 3.31 17.90
N GLU A 268 -3.45 4.59 17.58
CA GLU A 268 -4.17 5.19 16.46
C GLU A 268 -3.52 4.86 15.10
N THR A 269 -2.22 4.59 15.08
CA THR A 269 -1.46 4.29 13.86
C THR A 269 -1.61 2.83 13.40
N LEU A 270 -1.71 1.87 14.32
CA LEU A 270 -1.69 0.42 14.05
C LEU A 270 -3.09 -0.21 14.17
#